data_AF-A0A661WUB6-F1
#
_entry.id   AF-A0A661WUB6-F1
#
_cell.length_a   1.000
_cell.length_b   1.000
_cell.length_c   1.000
_cell.angle_alpha   90.00
_cell.angle_beta   90.00
_cell.angle_gamma   90.00
#
_symmetry.space_group_name_H-M   'P 1'
#
loop_
_entity.id
_entity.type
_entity.pdbx_description
1 polymer ?
#
loop_
_entity_poly.entity_id
_entity_poly.type
_entity_poly.pdbx_seq_one_letter_code
_entity_poly.pdbx_strand_id
1 'polypeptide(L)'
;MNETIAIIKKFEKSTKTLSANISIRQKVAGVTDFVNQDCHIEYQKPGYLKMNFKGLYPYTVIVSNGEVHTTIENEEDIRPLSPDENIFEHFLGIGYFKDIKKYNMRFRTEGDLYILKGEMPIKYLFSMQKDVIANAYKTIFMEIWLNPITGKIEKSHVKSFGGRDITYTYREQWINKKEKKKKRRQKDVSQKNENKL
;
A
#
# COMPACT_ATOMS: atom_id res chain seq x y z
N MET A 1 1.23 -1.70 22.56
CA MET A 1 0.80 -2.72 21.57
C MET A 1 -0.65 -2.50 21.11
N ASN A 2 -1.65 -2.53 22.01
CA ASN A 2 -3.07 -2.35 21.64
C ASN A 2 -3.33 -1.00 20.95
N GLU A 3 -2.68 0.07 21.39
CA GLU A 3 -2.80 1.41 20.81
C GLU A 3 -2.25 1.48 19.38
N THR A 4 -1.05 0.94 19.13
CA THR A 4 -0.43 0.91 17.78
C THR A 4 -1.32 0.17 16.78
N ILE A 5 -1.83 -1.00 17.17
CA ILE A 5 -2.79 -1.76 16.35
C ILE A 5 -4.07 -0.95 16.12
N ALA A 6 -4.57 -0.26 17.14
CA ALA A 6 -5.75 0.59 17.01
C ALA A 6 -5.52 1.76 16.05
N ILE A 7 -4.33 2.39 16.07
CA ILE A 7 -3.98 3.46 15.14
C ILE A 7 -3.94 2.94 13.70
N ILE A 8 -3.32 1.79 13.45
CA ILE A 8 -3.23 1.25 12.08
C ILE A 8 -4.62 0.81 11.57
N LYS A 9 -5.43 0.17 12.43
CA LYS A 9 -6.84 -0.12 12.09
C LYS A 9 -7.64 1.15 11.80
N LYS A 10 -7.41 2.21 12.57
CA LYS A 10 -8.04 3.52 12.34
C LYS A 10 -7.56 4.12 11.02
N PHE A 11 -6.28 4.02 10.70
CA PHE A 11 -5.71 4.45 9.41
C PHE A 11 -6.43 3.76 8.25
N GLU A 12 -6.49 2.43 8.25
CA GLU A 12 -7.17 1.64 7.21
C GLU A 12 -8.66 2.01 7.07
N LYS A 13 -9.36 2.11 8.21
CA LYS A 13 -10.79 2.40 8.24
C LYS A 13 -11.12 3.81 7.75
N SER A 14 -10.32 4.80 8.16
CA SER A 14 -10.58 6.24 7.94
C SER A 14 -9.97 6.80 6.66
N THR A 15 -9.03 6.08 6.03
CA THR A 15 -8.44 6.50 4.75
C THR A 15 -9.44 6.27 3.62
N LYS A 16 -10.00 7.37 3.11
CA LYS A 16 -10.85 7.41 1.92
C LYS A 16 -10.02 7.65 0.67
N THR A 17 -9.01 8.51 0.77
CA THR A 17 -8.03 8.75 -0.29
C THR A 17 -6.63 8.79 0.30
N LEU A 18 -5.66 8.27 -0.44
CA LEU A 18 -4.24 8.33 -0.11
C LEU A 18 -3.46 8.55 -1.40
N SER A 19 -2.59 9.55 -1.41
CA SER A 19 -1.56 9.71 -2.43
C SER A 19 -0.20 9.84 -1.74
N ALA A 20 0.81 9.17 -2.27
CA ALA A 20 2.16 9.18 -1.71
C ALA A 20 3.20 8.83 -2.78
N ASN A 21 4.43 9.30 -2.57
CA ASN A 21 5.60 8.79 -3.25
C ASN A 21 6.21 7.69 -2.38
N ILE A 22 6.56 6.55 -2.96
CA ILE A 22 7.07 5.39 -2.22
C ILE A 22 8.37 4.94 -2.85
N SER A 23 9.39 4.74 -2.04
CA SER A 23 10.58 4.01 -2.44
C SER A 23 10.44 2.56 -2.02
N ILE A 24 10.54 1.65 -2.99
CA ILE A 24 10.35 0.21 -2.85
C ILE A 24 11.70 -0.46 -3.02
N ARG A 25 12.10 -1.24 -2.01
CA ARG A 25 13.25 -2.14 -2.09
C ARG A 25 12.74 -3.56 -2.00
N GLN A 26 12.88 -4.34 -3.06
CA GLN A 26 12.36 -5.70 -3.13
C GLN A 26 13.42 -6.72 -3.51
N LYS A 27 13.34 -7.90 -2.92
CA LYS A 27 14.01 -9.10 -3.40
C LYS A 27 13.02 -9.93 -4.21
N VAL A 28 13.31 -10.08 -5.50
CA VAL A 28 12.52 -10.90 -6.41
C VAL A 28 13.10 -12.32 -6.41
N ALA A 29 12.24 -13.34 -6.47
CA ALA A 29 12.69 -14.72 -6.57
C ALA A 29 13.56 -14.89 -7.83
N GLY A 30 14.71 -15.54 -7.68
CA GLY A 30 15.67 -15.76 -8.77
C GLY A 30 16.67 -14.62 -9.02
N VAL A 31 16.54 -13.47 -8.36
CA VAL A 31 17.51 -12.37 -8.43
C VAL A 31 18.37 -12.34 -7.15
N THR A 32 19.70 -12.28 -7.31
CA THR A 32 20.65 -12.20 -6.19
C THR A 32 20.55 -10.87 -5.44
N ASP A 33 20.39 -9.78 -6.20
CA ASP A 33 20.41 -8.42 -5.67
C ASP A 33 19.01 -7.88 -5.38
N PHE A 34 18.97 -6.87 -4.50
CA PHE A 34 17.74 -6.11 -4.26
C PHE A 34 17.50 -5.14 -5.41
N VAL A 35 16.26 -5.11 -5.88
CA VAL A 35 15.79 -4.14 -6.85
C VAL A 35 15.19 -2.95 -6.11
N ASN A 36 15.66 -1.75 -6.43
CA ASN A 36 15.11 -0.49 -5.92
C ASN A 36 14.25 0.17 -7.00
N GLN A 37 13.04 0.57 -6.64
CA GLN A 37 12.08 1.23 -7.53
C GLN A 37 11.40 2.38 -6.78
N ASP A 38 11.14 3.47 -7.48
CA ASP A 38 10.29 4.54 -6.95
C ASP A 38 8.89 4.42 -7.57
N CYS A 39 7.86 4.67 -6.79
CA CYS A 39 6.47 4.51 -7.18
C CYS A 39 5.64 5.69 -6.69
N HIS A 40 4.77 6.24 -7.54
CA HIS A 40 3.70 7.13 -7.09
C HIS A 40 2.41 6.34 -6.94
N ILE A 41 1.74 6.46 -5.78
CA ILE A 41 0.47 5.79 -5.53
C ILE A 41 -0.71 6.76 -5.45
N GLU A 42 -1.86 6.30 -5.92
CA GLU A 42 -3.16 6.94 -5.78
C GLU A 42 -4.18 5.88 -5.37
N TYR A 43 -4.60 5.91 -4.11
CA TYR A 43 -5.63 5.04 -3.55
C TYR A 43 -6.92 5.81 -3.33
N GLN A 44 -8.03 5.18 -3.70
CA GLN A 44 -9.38 5.68 -3.44
C GLN A 44 -10.29 4.54 -2.98
N LYS A 45 -11.00 4.79 -1.88
CA LYS A 45 -12.02 3.88 -1.36
C LYS A 45 -13.34 4.07 -2.15
N PRO A 46 -14.07 2.99 -2.48
CA PRO A 46 -13.72 1.59 -2.26
C PRO A 46 -12.85 1.00 -3.38
N GLY A 47 -11.81 0.26 -2.99
CA GLY A 47 -11.21 -0.76 -3.86
C GLY A 47 -10.45 -0.28 -5.09
N TYR A 48 -10.03 0.99 -5.17
CA TYR A 48 -9.18 1.48 -6.25
C TYR A 48 -7.78 1.81 -5.74
N LEU A 49 -6.76 1.29 -6.41
CA LEU A 49 -5.37 1.68 -6.24
C LEU A 49 -4.71 1.78 -7.61
N LYS A 50 -4.00 2.88 -7.87
CA LYS A 50 -3.07 3.02 -8.99
C LYS A 50 -1.65 3.20 -8.44
N MET A 51 -0.71 2.46 -9.00
CA MET A 51 0.71 2.51 -8.67
C MET A 51 1.50 2.76 -9.96
N ASN A 52 2.19 3.88 -10.06
CA ASN A 52 3.02 4.23 -11.20
C ASN A 52 4.48 4.05 -10.82
N PHE A 53 5.10 2.97 -11.27
CA PHE A 53 6.50 2.66 -11.03
C PHE A 53 7.38 3.42 -12.01
N LYS A 54 8.44 4.02 -11.48
CA LYS A 54 9.47 4.78 -12.20
C LYS A 54 10.78 4.01 -12.16
N GLY A 55 11.64 4.24 -13.16
CA GLY A 55 12.97 3.67 -13.21
C GLY A 55 13.31 3.20 -14.62
N LEU A 56 14.23 2.24 -14.71
CA LEU A 56 14.72 1.69 -15.99
C LEU A 56 13.61 0.96 -16.77
N TYR A 57 12.68 0.32 -16.06
CA TYR A 57 11.52 -0.37 -16.63
C TYR A 57 10.26 0.18 -15.96
N PRO A 58 9.69 1.30 -16.45
CA PRO A 58 8.49 1.88 -15.86
C PRO A 58 7.26 1.03 -16.20
N TYR A 59 6.38 0.86 -15.22
CA TYR A 59 5.13 0.14 -15.39
C TYR A 59 4.05 0.70 -14.47
N THR A 60 2.80 0.41 -14.81
CA THR A 60 1.64 0.81 -14.00
C THR A 60 0.92 -0.42 -13.50
N VAL A 61 0.55 -0.41 -12.22
CA VAL A 61 -0.35 -1.41 -11.63
C VAL A 61 -1.63 -0.71 -11.20
N ILE A 62 -2.77 -1.20 -11.66
CA ILE A 62 -4.10 -0.77 -11.24
C ILE A 62 -4.80 -1.94 -10.57
N VAL A 63 -5.26 -1.73 -9.34
CA VAL A 63 -6.11 -2.66 -8.61
C VAL A 63 -7.51 -2.06 -8.55
N SER A 64 -8.48 -2.70 -9.18
CA SER A 64 -9.87 -2.24 -9.17
C SER A 64 -10.82 -3.38 -9.52
N ASN A 65 -12.06 -3.32 -9.02
CA ASN A 65 -13.14 -4.26 -9.38
C ASN A 65 -12.80 -5.75 -9.20
N GLY A 66 -11.93 -6.11 -8.25
CA GLY A 66 -11.54 -7.51 -8.04
C GLY A 66 -10.42 -7.99 -8.97
N GLU A 67 -9.77 -7.09 -9.69
CA GLU A 67 -8.72 -7.41 -10.66
C GLU A 67 -7.46 -6.59 -10.41
N VAL A 68 -6.35 -7.10 -10.95
CA VAL A 68 -5.04 -6.45 -11.00
C VAL A 68 -4.64 -6.35 -12.47
N HIS A 69 -4.47 -5.12 -12.93
CA HIS A 69 -4.07 -4.77 -14.28
C HIS A 69 -2.63 -4.25 -14.20
N THR A 70 -1.71 -4.88 -14.92
CA THR A 70 -0.31 -4.46 -15.01
C THR A 70 -0.01 -4.09 -16.44
N THR A 71 0.44 -2.86 -16.67
CA THR A 71 0.78 -2.35 -18.00
C THR A 71 2.25 -1.97 -18.06
N ILE A 72 2.98 -2.53 -19.02
CA ILE A 72 4.39 -2.23 -19.31
C ILE A 72 4.48 -1.88 -20.79
N GLU A 73 4.78 -0.62 -21.12
CA GLU A 73 4.82 -0.14 -22.51
C GLU A 73 3.53 -0.47 -23.29
N ASN A 74 3.56 -1.51 -24.15
CA ASN A 74 2.44 -1.98 -24.97
C ASN A 74 1.90 -3.35 -24.53
N GLU A 75 2.44 -3.92 -23.44
CA GLU A 75 2.00 -5.18 -22.87
C GLU A 75 1.05 -4.93 -21.70
N GLU A 76 -0.02 -5.72 -21.66
CA GLU A 76 -1.03 -5.69 -20.61
C GLU A 76 -1.22 -7.09 -20.06
N ASP A 77 -1.09 -7.24 -18.75
CA ASP A 77 -1.40 -8.44 -17.99
C ASP A 77 -2.56 -8.14 -17.04
N ILE A 78 -3.62 -8.94 -17.12
CA ILE A 78 -4.80 -8.80 -16.27
C ILE A 78 -5.03 -10.11 -15.57
N ARG A 79 -5.13 -10.06 -14.24
CA ARG A 79 -5.48 -11.21 -13.42
C ARG A 79 -6.53 -10.86 -12.36
N PRO A 80 -7.34 -11.83 -11.92
CA PRO A 80 -8.17 -11.63 -10.75
C PRO A 80 -7.30 -11.44 -9.49
N LEU A 81 -7.83 -10.68 -8.52
CA LEU A 81 -7.34 -10.69 -7.15
C LEU A 81 -7.63 -12.05 -6.53
N SER A 82 -6.62 -12.63 -5.88
CA SER A 82 -6.84 -13.84 -5.09
C SER A 82 -7.78 -13.52 -3.91
N PRO A 83 -8.57 -14.49 -3.42
CA PRO A 83 -9.54 -14.24 -2.33
C PRO A 83 -8.93 -13.65 -1.05
N ASP A 84 -7.66 -13.94 -0.77
CA ASP A 84 -6.92 -13.46 0.39
C ASP A 84 -6.10 -12.18 0.11
N GLU A 85 -5.97 -11.78 -1.16
CA GLU A 85 -5.26 -10.55 -1.53
C GLU A 85 -6.08 -9.31 -1.20
N ASN A 86 -5.42 -8.32 -0.61
CA ASN A 86 -6.03 -7.03 -0.28
C ASN A 86 -5.05 -5.88 -0.55
N ILE A 87 -5.60 -4.72 -0.93
CA ILE A 87 -4.83 -3.53 -1.33
C ILE A 87 -3.81 -3.12 -0.25
N PHE A 88 -4.25 -3.04 1.01
CA PHE A 88 -3.39 -2.53 2.08
C PHE A 88 -2.17 -3.43 2.30
N GLU A 89 -2.37 -4.74 2.48
CA GLU A 89 -1.29 -5.65 2.79
C GLU A 89 -0.45 -6.02 1.57
N HIS A 90 -1.09 -6.36 0.46
CA HIS A 90 -0.41 -7.01 -0.66
C HIS A 90 0.22 -6.01 -1.64
N PHE A 91 -0.34 -4.79 -1.70
CA PHE A 91 0.13 -3.75 -2.62
C PHE A 91 0.82 -2.60 -1.89
N LEU A 92 0.32 -2.23 -0.71
CA LEU A 92 0.90 -1.16 0.10
C LEU A 92 1.83 -1.70 1.20
N GLY A 93 1.81 -2.99 1.54
CA GLY A 93 2.63 -3.51 2.64
C GLY A 93 2.16 -3.03 4.03
N ILE A 94 0.93 -2.53 4.15
CA ILE A 94 0.29 -2.15 5.40
C ILE A 94 -0.48 -3.37 5.89
N GLY A 95 -0.01 -3.99 6.97
CA GLY A 95 -0.55 -5.27 7.46
C GLY A 95 -2.08 -5.28 7.57
N TYR A 96 -2.70 -6.37 7.12
CA TYR A 96 -4.15 -6.57 7.23
C TYR A 96 -4.47 -7.25 8.56
N PHE A 97 -5.15 -6.53 9.45
CA PHE A 97 -5.31 -6.94 10.85
C PHE A 97 -6.41 -7.99 11.08
N LYS A 98 -7.04 -8.54 10.03
CA LYS A 98 -8.06 -9.60 10.15
C LYS A 98 -7.48 -10.85 10.81
N ASP A 99 -6.22 -11.16 10.49
CA ASP A 99 -5.52 -12.37 10.92
C ASP A 99 -4.43 -12.14 11.97
N ILE A 100 -4.42 -10.99 12.65
CA ILE A 100 -3.33 -10.63 13.58
C ILE A 100 -3.11 -11.66 14.70
N LYS A 101 -4.15 -12.41 15.09
CA LYS A 101 -4.05 -13.48 16.10
C LYS A 101 -3.14 -14.64 15.65
N LYS A 102 -2.85 -14.76 14.36
CA LYS A 102 -1.93 -15.76 13.80
C LYS A 102 -0.46 -15.36 13.94
N TYR A 103 -0.16 -14.13 14.37
CA TYR A 103 1.19 -13.59 14.48
C TYR A 103 1.64 -13.43 15.93
N ASN A 104 2.92 -13.70 16.18
CA ASN A 104 3.61 -13.26 17.39
C ASN A 104 3.95 -11.78 17.24
N MET A 105 3.16 -10.93 17.89
CA MET A 105 3.31 -9.48 17.81
C MET A 105 4.33 -8.97 18.84
N ARG A 106 5.22 -8.08 18.39
CA ARG A 106 6.15 -7.34 19.22
C ARG A 106 6.04 -5.85 18.93
N PHE A 107 6.24 -5.05 19.97
CA PHE A 107 6.22 -3.60 19.87
C PHE A 107 7.53 -3.06 20.39
N ARG A 108 8.06 -2.05 19.70
CA ARG A 108 9.17 -1.22 20.19
C ARG A 108 9.01 0.21 19.70
N THR A 109 9.80 1.10 20.27
CA THR A 109 9.94 2.49 19.84
C THR A 109 11.34 2.72 19.29
N GLU A 110 11.45 3.52 18.24
CA GLU A 110 12.73 3.93 17.65
C GLU A 110 12.65 5.42 17.32
N GLY A 111 13.31 6.25 18.14
CA GLY A 111 13.08 7.69 18.14
C GLY A 111 11.60 8.01 18.38
N ASP A 112 11.03 8.82 17.49
CA ASP A 112 9.62 9.24 17.55
C ASP A 112 8.64 8.22 16.92
N LEU A 113 9.14 7.08 16.43
CA LEU A 113 8.33 6.11 15.70
C LEU A 113 7.92 4.93 16.57
N TYR A 114 6.67 4.51 16.38
CA TYR A 114 6.11 3.29 16.91
C TYR A 114 6.33 2.17 15.90
N ILE A 115 7.00 1.10 16.33
CA ILE A 115 7.30 -0.05 15.48
C ILE A 115 6.47 -1.23 15.95
N LEU A 116 5.61 -1.71 15.05
CA LEU A 116 4.86 -2.94 15.23
C LEU A 116 5.46 -4.03 14.34
N LYS A 117 5.94 -5.10 14.96
CA LYS A 117 6.48 -6.27 14.29
C LYS A 117 5.57 -7.47 14.51
N GLY A 118 5.29 -8.24 13.47
CA GLY A 118 4.51 -9.47 13.51
C GLY A 118 5.25 -10.57 12.78
N GLU A 119 5.49 -11.69 13.46
CA GLU A 119 6.12 -12.87 12.87
C GLU A 119 5.19 -14.07 13.03
N MET A 120 4.98 -14.80 11.94
CA MET A 120 4.16 -15.99 11.98
C MET A 120 4.91 -17.12 12.71
N PRO A 121 4.31 -17.76 13.73
CA PRO A 121 4.93 -18.90 14.40
C PRO A 121 5.22 -20.06 13.45
N ILE A 122 6.32 -20.77 13.70
CA ILE A 122 6.80 -21.92 12.90
C ILE A 122 5.70 -22.96 12.65
N LYS A 123 4.84 -23.24 13.65
CA LYS A 123 3.73 -24.20 13.51
C LYS A 123 2.77 -23.88 12.35
N TYR A 124 2.55 -22.60 12.06
CA TYR A 124 1.69 -22.18 10.95
C TYR A 124 2.45 -22.28 9.61
N LEU A 125 3.75 -21.99 9.60
CA LEU A 125 4.58 -22.14 8.40
C LEU A 125 4.58 -23.60 7.90
N PHE A 126 4.69 -24.58 8.80
CA PHE A 126 4.56 -26.00 8.44
C PHE A 126 3.18 -26.35 7.86
N SER A 127 2.11 -25.74 8.37
CA SER A 127 0.77 -25.99 7.82
C SER A 127 0.61 -25.45 6.39
N MET A 128 1.29 -24.34 6.07
CA MET A 128 1.27 -23.73 4.74
C MET A 128 2.05 -24.52 3.68
N GLN A 129 3.08 -25.28 4.09
CA GLN A 129 3.84 -26.15 3.18
C GLN A 129 2.99 -27.22 2.49
N LYS A 130 1.83 -27.57 3.06
CA LYS A 130 0.89 -28.53 2.45
C LYS A 130 0.33 -28.05 1.11
N ASP A 131 0.29 -26.73 0.90
CA ASP A 131 -0.13 -26.12 -0.36
C ASP A 131 0.66 -24.84 -0.60
N VAL A 132 1.87 -25.00 -1.16
CA VAL A 132 2.80 -23.89 -1.35
C VAL A 132 2.24 -22.83 -2.29
N ILE A 133 1.55 -23.24 -3.36
CA ILE A 133 1.02 -22.33 -4.38
C ILE A 133 -0.08 -21.47 -3.79
N ALA A 134 -1.06 -22.07 -3.09
CA ALA A 134 -2.15 -21.32 -2.49
C ALA A 134 -1.69 -20.36 -1.37
N ASN A 135 -0.56 -20.66 -0.72
CA ASN A 135 -0.04 -19.85 0.37
C ASN A 135 1.09 -18.89 -0.05
N ALA A 136 1.54 -18.90 -1.31
CA ALA A 136 2.71 -18.15 -1.76
C ALA A 136 2.65 -16.65 -1.43
N TYR A 137 1.47 -16.04 -1.54
CA TYR A 137 1.30 -14.60 -1.28
C TYR A 137 1.04 -14.25 0.18
N LYS A 138 0.83 -15.25 1.06
CA LYS A 138 0.54 -14.98 2.47
C LYS A 138 1.72 -14.33 3.15
N THR A 139 1.46 -13.21 3.82
CA THR A 139 2.42 -12.57 4.71
C THR A 139 2.81 -13.52 5.83
N ILE A 140 4.11 -13.66 6.08
CA ILE A 140 4.68 -14.43 7.20
C ILE A 140 5.46 -13.54 8.17
N PHE A 141 5.83 -12.35 7.70
CA PHE A 141 6.52 -11.32 8.45
C PHE A 141 5.97 -9.96 8.04
N MET A 142 5.68 -9.13 9.03
CA MET A 142 5.40 -7.71 8.81
C MET A 142 6.09 -6.86 9.87
N GLU A 143 6.59 -5.71 9.47
CA GLU A 143 7.08 -4.67 10.37
C GLU A 143 6.60 -3.32 9.84
N ILE A 144 6.01 -2.50 10.71
CA ILE A 144 5.37 -1.23 10.34
C ILE A 144 5.92 -0.15 11.26
N TRP A 145 6.47 0.91 10.68
CA TRP A 145 6.90 2.12 11.37
C TRP A 145 5.83 3.18 11.20
N LEU A 146 5.25 3.58 12.34
CA LEU A 146 4.14 4.50 12.43
C LEU A 146 4.58 5.74 13.20
N ASN A 147 4.27 6.92 12.66
CA ASN A 147 4.35 8.16 13.43
C ASN A 147 3.07 8.29 14.29
N PRO A 148 3.17 8.21 15.63
CA PRO A 148 2.00 8.21 16.50
C PRO A 148 1.29 9.58 16.56
N ILE A 149 2.02 10.68 16.28
CA ILE A 149 1.49 12.05 16.33
C ILE A 149 0.63 12.31 15.09
N THR A 150 1.14 11.97 13.91
CA THR A 150 0.44 12.22 12.64
C THR A 150 -0.48 11.05 12.23
N GLY A 151 -0.28 9.88 12.82
CA GLY A 151 -0.97 8.63 12.45
C GLY A 151 -0.53 8.07 11.09
N LYS A 152 0.57 8.57 10.51
CA LYS A 152 1.06 8.16 9.18
C LYS A 152 2.02 6.98 9.29
N ILE A 153 1.97 6.10 8.30
CA ILE A 153 2.91 4.98 8.17
C ILE A 153 4.10 5.47 7.36
N GLU A 154 5.27 5.54 7.97
CA GLU A 154 6.49 6.06 7.30
C GLU A 154 7.21 4.95 6.53
N LYS A 155 7.13 3.72 7.04
CA LYS A 155 7.81 2.57 6.44
C LYS A 155 7.04 1.29 6.75
N SER A 156 7.09 0.33 5.84
CA SER A 156 6.69 -1.05 6.10
C SER A 156 7.68 -2.03 5.49
N HIS A 157 7.77 -3.21 6.08
CA HIS A 157 8.55 -4.33 5.60
C HIS A 157 7.70 -5.59 5.68
N VAL A 158 7.52 -6.26 4.55
CA VAL A 158 6.68 -7.46 4.44
C VAL A 158 7.48 -8.58 3.80
N LYS A 159 7.36 -9.79 4.36
CA LYS A 159 7.79 -11.01 3.70
C LYS A 159 6.61 -11.95 3.51
N SER A 160 6.50 -12.49 2.30
CA SER A 160 5.54 -13.54 1.98
C SER A 160 6.16 -14.93 2.14
N PHE A 161 5.30 -15.94 2.28
CA PHE A 161 5.71 -17.34 2.30
C PHE A 161 6.43 -17.76 1.01
N GLY A 162 6.00 -17.26 -0.15
CA GLY A 162 6.58 -17.53 -1.47
C GLY A 162 7.92 -16.83 -1.72
N GLY A 163 8.51 -16.17 -0.72
CA GLY A 163 9.86 -15.60 -0.79
C GLY A 163 9.94 -14.14 -1.21
N ARG A 164 8.81 -13.47 -1.51
CA ARG A 164 8.75 -12.01 -1.69
C ARG A 164 9.21 -11.33 -0.40
N ASP A 165 10.18 -10.42 -0.49
CA ASP A 165 10.72 -9.64 0.64
C ASP A 165 10.79 -8.17 0.20
N ILE A 166 9.90 -7.32 0.73
CA ILE A 166 9.73 -5.94 0.27
C ILE A 166 9.67 -4.96 1.40
N THR A 167 10.47 -3.90 1.28
CA THR A 167 10.39 -2.71 2.09
C THR A 167 9.77 -1.57 1.30
N TYR A 168 8.72 -0.96 1.84
CA TYR A 168 8.11 0.28 1.35
C TYR A 168 8.52 1.42 2.26
N THR A 169 9.08 2.49 1.69
CA THR A 169 9.37 3.74 2.42
C THR A 169 8.48 4.83 1.86
N TYR A 170 7.53 5.29 2.67
CA TYR A 170 6.56 6.29 2.27
C TYR A 170 7.14 7.69 2.42
N ARG A 171 6.98 8.49 1.37
CA ARG A 171 7.40 9.89 1.27
C ARG A 171 6.19 10.72 0.84
N GLU A 172 6.13 11.96 1.32
CA GLU A 172 5.13 12.95 0.87
C GLU A 172 3.69 12.43 0.92
N GLN A 173 3.24 11.94 2.07
CA GLN A 173 1.92 11.33 2.18
C GLN A 173 0.79 12.35 2.34
N TRP A 174 -0.25 12.21 1.51
CA TRP A 174 -1.47 13.00 1.55
C TRP A 174 -2.69 12.10 1.72
N ILE A 175 -3.32 12.19 2.90
CA ILE A 175 -4.46 11.36 3.29
C ILE A 175 -5.70 12.24 3.38
N ASN A 176 -6.81 11.80 2.78
CA ASN A 176 -8.09 12.48 2.83
C ASN A 176 -8.02 13.97 2.44
N LYS A 177 -7.12 14.33 1.51
CA LYS A 177 -7.05 15.70 1.00
C LYS A 177 -8.41 16.05 0.41
N LYS A 178 -9.06 17.06 0.98
CA LYS A 178 -10.22 17.70 0.34
C LYS A 178 -9.72 18.26 -0.99
N GLU A 179 -10.28 17.81 -2.10
CA GLU A 179 -10.19 18.58 -3.33
C GLU A 179 -10.73 19.97 -3.02
N LYS A 180 -9.84 20.97 -2.97
CA LYS A 180 -10.30 22.35 -3.12
C LYS A 180 -10.87 22.39 -4.53
N LYS A 181 -12.19 22.22 -4.68
CA LYS A 181 -12.91 22.47 -5.92
C LYS A 181 -12.35 23.78 -6.47
N LYS A 182 -11.60 23.72 -7.57
CA LYS A 182 -11.29 24.90 -8.39
C LYS A 182 -12.62 25.38 -8.95
N LYS A 183 -13.41 26.10 -8.15
CA LYS A 183 -14.39 27.06 -8.67
C LYS A 183 -13.57 28.22 -9.26
N ARG A 184 -12.88 27.98 -10.37
CA ARG A 184 -12.45 29.06 -11.25
C ARG A 184 -13.73 29.65 -11.79
N ARG A 185 -14.02 30.85 -11.29
CA ARG A 185 -15.09 31.77 -11.68
C ARG A 185 -15.50 31.61 -13.15
N GLN A 186 -16.58 30.88 -13.41
CA GLN A 186 -17.56 31.32 -14.40
C GLN A 186 -18.25 32.56 -13.80
N LYS A 187 -17.54 33.68 -13.75
CA LYS A 187 -18.12 35.00 -13.48
C LYS A 187 -17.64 36.07 -14.46
N ASP A 188 -16.71 35.75 -15.36
CA ASP A 188 -16.16 36.74 -16.32
C ASP A 188 -16.74 36.63 -17.75
N VAL A 189 -17.75 35.79 -17.99
CA VAL A 189 -18.45 35.73 -19.29
C VAL A 189 -19.82 36.44 -19.25
N SER A 190 -20.37 36.72 -18.08
CA SER A 190 -21.68 37.37 -17.96
C SER A 190 -21.65 38.90 -17.85
N GLN A 191 -20.47 39.53 -17.83
CA GLN A 191 -20.32 41.00 -17.77
C GLN A 191 -19.78 41.62 -19.08
N LYS A 192 -19.62 40.85 -20.15
CA LYS A 192 -19.20 41.38 -21.47
C LYS A 192 -20.32 41.58 -22.48
N ASN A 193 -21.57 41.27 -22.14
CA ASN A 193 -22.72 41.40 -23.05
C ASN A 193 -23.74 42.48 -22.67
N GLU A 194 -23.49 43.30 -21.63
CA GLU A 194 -24.40 44.41 -21.27
C GLU A 194 -23.90 45.80 -21.71
N ASN A 195 -22.86 45.90 -22.55
CA ASN A 195 -22.40 47.17 -23.12
C ASN A 195 -22.30 47.17 -24.65
N LYS A 196 -23.26 46.50 -25.30
CA LYS A 196 -23.60 46.75 -26.70
C LYS A 196 -25.10 46.54 -26.88
N LEU A 197 -25.86 47.60 -26.66
CA LEU A 197 -27.05 48.02 -27.43
C LEU A 197 -27.52 49.36 -26.88
#